data_AF-A0A1Y2F6U6-F1
#
_entry.id   AF-A0A1Y2F6U6-F1
#
_cell.length_a   1.000
_cell.length_b   1.000
_cell.length_c   1.000
_cell.angle_alpha   90.00
_cell.angle_beta   90.00
_cell.angle_gamma   90.00
#
_symmetry.space_group_name_H-M   'P 1'
#
loop_
_entity.id
_entity.type
_entity.pdbx_description
1 polymer ?
#
loop_
_entity_poly.entity_id
_entity_poly.type
_entity_poly.pdbx_seq_one_letter_code
_entity_poly.pdbx_strand_id
1 'polypeptide(L)'
;MDIDLSLFPSNWDIDNEEQFNYYKKCLPYMESEEDFDNIIQKSSLFKFIGIIVIHLPQISEVLIFLIIFLPLALIEVLKFDDTFKMKKKIIYSILLTFLCFIGFITFSSVKQINCSIIVKYIPSDTFAILLFLFSSIFLCVPTFKDIIYVENQKSETKATTNGMLKMLEDEILLREFSEFCRKENCAENILFYQHYWRYKKIFDNQRNSKIAKSNNYHNINSNIIVTSTYDYEDHDLVSQMSFDNNEASIYVEDNFSPNLINGIKEAQSNSDNDMSKKKYSNNGRKITKNDILLKEAKKLIDDFINTDSKLEINIKDKTKKKIIYDFSEIKNNELQQQDFKNRLKSLFDDAYKEVIESLFLNSYNNYIILKKNKKLADSMN
;
A
#
# COMPACT_ATOMS: atom_id res chain seq x y z
N MET A 1 1.39 -49.41 -51.63
CA MET A 1 -0.02 -49.50 -51.23
C MET A 1 -0.75 -48.59 -52.18
N ASP A 2 -1.54 -49.18 -53.06
CA ASP A 2 -2.43 -48.39 -53.91
C ASP A 2 -3.50 -47.81 -52.99
N ILE A 3 -3.58 -46.48 -52.98
CA ILE A 3 -4.58 -45.76 -52.20
C ILE A 3 -5.87 -45.91 -52.98
N ASP A 4 -6.85 -46.62 -52.41
CA ASP A 4 -8.18 -46.70 -52.99
C ASP A 4 -8.79 -45.30 -52.93
N LEU A 5 -9.03 -44.68 -54.08
CA LEU A 5 -9.64 -43.36 -54.18
C LEU A 5 -11.17 -43.43 -54.32
N SER A 6 -11.76 -44.64 -54.37
CA SER A 6 -13.20 -44.80 -54.45
C SER A 6 -13.94 -44.37 -53.17
N LEU A 7 -13.20 -44.25 -52.06
CA LEU A 7 -13.68 -43.77 -50.76
C LEU A 7 -13.31 -42.30 -50.48
N PHE A 8 -12.68 -41.60 -51.43
CA PHE A 8 -12.28 -40.19 -51.25
C PHE A 8 -13.50 -39.28 -51.33
N PRO A 9 -13.76 -38.43 -50.32
CA PRO A 9 -14.93 -37.57 -50.31
C PRO A 9 -15.02 -36.71 -51.56
N SER A 10 -16.14 -36.80 -52.26
CA SER A 10 -16.39 -36.12 -53.54
C SER A 10 -16.37 -34.58 -53.43
N ASN A 11 -16.53 -34.05 -52.23
CA ASN A 11 -16.47 -32.61 -51.91
C ASN A 11 -15.05 -32.13 -51.50
N TRP A 12 -14.06 -33.03 -51.44
CA TRP A 12 -12.68 -32.69 -51.08
C TRP A 12 -11.83 -32.41 -52.32
N ASP A 13 -10.85 -31.54 -52.15
CA ASP A 13 -9.85 -31.23 -53.15
C ASP A 13 -8.64 -32.14 -52.96
N ILE A 14 -8.42 -33.05 -53.91
CA ILE A 14 -7.31 -34.01 -53.86
C ILE A 14 -5.94 -33.32 -53.96
N ASP A 15 -5.89 -32.13 -54.56
CA ASP A 15 -4.66 -31.35 -54.70
C ASP A 15 -4.35 -30.56 -53.40
N ASN A 16 -5.28 -30.54 -52.45
CA ASN A 16 -5.05 -29.99 -51.12
C ASN A 16 -4.29 -31.01 -50.25
N GLU A 17 -2.98 -30.75 -50.06
CA GLU A 17 -2.07 -31.61 -49.30
C GLU A 17 -2.57 -31.93 -47.88
N GLU A 18 -3.25 -31.01 -47.20
CA GLU A 18 -3.79 -31.25 -45.86
C GLU A 18 -4.95 -32.25 -45.88
N GLN A 19 -5.88 -32.11 -46.83
CA GLN A 19 -7.03 -32.99 -46.99
C GLN A 19 -6.58 -34.39 -47.41
N PHE A 20 -5.63 -34.48 -48.34
CA PHE A 20 -5.08 -35.75 -48.79
C PHE A 20 -4.29 -36.47 -47.69
N ASN A 21 -3.49 -35.75 -46.90
CA ASN A 21 -2.77 -36.33 -45.76
C ASN A 21 -3.73 -36.83 -44.67
N TYR A 22 -4.82 -36.10 -44.42
CA TYR A 22 -5.86 -36.54 -43.49
C TYR A 22 -6.58 -37.79 -43.99
N TYR A 23 -6.97 -37.82 -45.27
CA TYR A 23 -7.59 -38.96 -45.92
C TYR A 23 -6.74 -40.22 -45.78
N LYS A 24 -5.46 -40.13 -46.17
CA LYS A 24 -4.51 -41.24 -46.11
C LYS A 24 -4.33 -41.81 -44.70
N LYS A 25 -4.41 -40.96 -43.68
CA LYS A 25 -4.28 -41.35 -42.27
C LYS A 25 -5.53 -42.09 -41.75
N CYS A 26 -6.70 -41.72 -42.25
CA CYS A 26 -8.00 -42.23 -41.79
C CYS A 26 -8.50 -43.44 -42.61
N LEU A 27 -8.04 -43.61 -43.85
CA LEU A 27 -8.46 -44.69 -44.76
C LEU A 27 -8.51 -46.11 -44.14
N PRO A 28 -7.58 -46.56 -43.27
CA PRO A 28 -7.64 -47.91 -42.69
C PRO A 28 -8.84 -48.18 -41.78
N TYR A 29 -9.57 -47.13 -41.38
CA TYR A 29 -10.65 -47.19 -40.42
C TYR A 29 -12.03 -46.92 -41.04
N MET A 30 -12.11 -46.77 -42.36
CA MET A 30 -13.36 -46.41 -43.06
C MET A 30 -13.86 -47.57 -43.91
N GLU A 31 -15.18 -47.80 -43.85
CA GLU A 31 -15.86 -48.78 -44.71
C GLU A 31 -16.62 -48.07 -45.85
N SER A 32 -16.91 -46.78 -45.70
CA SER A 32 -17.64 -45.97 -46.69
C SER A 32 -17.19 -44.50 -46.72
N GLU A 33 -17.48 -43.78 -47.82
CA GLU A 33 -17.26 -42.33 -47.95
C GLU A 33 -18.00 -41.54 -46.85
N GLU A 34 -19.21 -41.99 -46.49
CA GLU A 34 -20.04 -41.39 -45.45
C GLU A 34 -19.39 -41.45 -44.05
N ASP A 35 -18.42 -42.34 -43.82
CA ASP A 35 -17.70 -42.42 -42.54
C ASP A 35 -16.75 -41.25 -42.32
N PHE A 36 -16.18 -40.69 -43.41
CA PHE A 36 -15.37 -39.46 -43.32
C PHE A 36 -16.24 -38.28 -42.92
N ASP A 37 -17.37 -38.10 -43.60
CA ASP A 37 -18.34 -37.06 -43.24
C ASP A 37 -18.87 -37.29 -41.82
N ASN A 38 -19.11 -38.54 -41.42
CA ASN A 38 -19.49 -38.88 -40.05
C ASN A 38 -18.37 -38.64 -39.04
N ILE A 39 -17.08 -38.67 -39.36
CA ILE A 39 -16.00 -38.33 -38.39
C ILE A 39 -15.77 -36.82 -38.33
N ILE A 40 -16.00 -36.12 -39.44
CA ILE A 40 -15.92 -34.67 -39.51
C ILE A 40 -17.16 -34.04 -38.85
N GLN A 41 -18.34 -34.66 -39.00
CA GLN A 41 -19.64 -34.24 -38.44
C GLN A 41 -19.96 -34.86 -37.06
N LYS A 42 -19.70 -36.15 -36.81
CA LYS A 42 -19.67 -36.72 -35.44
C LYS A 42 -18.34 -36.33 -34.81
N SER A 43 -18.28 -35.30 -33.99
CA SER A 43 -19.40 -34.70 -33.31
C SER A 43 -19.00 -33.30 -32.93
N SER A 44 -19.84 -32.31 -33.23
CA SER A 44 -19.79 -31.02 -32.52
C SER A 44 -19.68 -31.25 -31.01
N LEU A 45 -20.28 -32.33 -30.51
CA LEU A 45 -20.18 -32.85 -29.14
C LEU A 45 -18.76 -33.38 -28.80
N PHE A 46 -18.01 -34.00 -29.72
CA PHE A 46 -16.61 -34.44 -29.48
C PHE A 46 -15.64 -33.25 -29.52
N LYS A 47 -15.88 -32.26 -30.39
CA LYS A 47 -15.15 -30.98 -30.38
C LYS A 47 -15.47 -30.19 -29.11
N PHE A 48 -16.72 -30.20 -28.67
CA PHE A 48 -17.16 -29.54 -27.44
C PHE A 48 -16.61 -30.26 -26.19
N ILE A 49 -16.66 -31.59 -26.14
CA ILE A 49 -16.05 -32.41 -25.08
C ILE A 49 -14.54 -32.21 -25.07
N GLY A 50 -13.86 -32.20 -26.22
CA GLY A 50 -12.42 -31.95 -26.30
C GLY A 50 -12.04 -30.56 -25.76
N ILE A 51 -12.75 -29.52 -26.20
CA ILE A 51 -12.55 -28.15 -25.70
C ILE A 51 -12.85 -28.07 -24.20
N ILE A 52 -13.93 -28.69 -23.73
CA ILE A 52 -14.26 -28.73 -22.30
C ILE A 52 -13.18 -29.50 -21.53
N VAL A 53 -12.85 -30.72 -21.89
CA VAL A 53 -11.90 -31.53 -21.11
C VAL A 53 -10.51 -30.89 -21.07
N ILE A 54 -10.08 -30.23 -22.15
CA ILE A 54 -8.76 -29.60 -22.23
C ILE A 54 -8.75 -28.22 -21.55
N HIS A 55 -9.77 -27.37 -21.77
CA HIS A 55 -9.76 -25.99 -21.29
C HIS A 55 -10.55 -25.77 -20.00
N LEU A 56 -11.48 -26.63 -19.62
CA LEU A 56 -12.25 -26.49 -18.37
C LEU A 56 -11.35 -26.48 -17.13
N PRO A 57 -10.29 -27.31 -17.00
CA PRO A 57 -9.38 -27.21 -15.87
C PRO A 57 -8.72 -25.82 -15.79
N GLN A 58 -8.22 -25.32 -16.92
CA GLN A 58 -7.58 -24.00 -17.02
C GLN A 58 -8.56 -22.86 -16.68
N ILE A 59 -9.77 -22.90 -17.25
CA ILE A 59 -10.83 -21.94 -16.98
C ILE A 59 -11.24 -22.00 -15.50
N SER A 60 -11.33 -23.21 -14.93
CA SER A 60 -11.69 -23.42 -13.53
C SER A 60 -10.64 -22.89 -12.56
N GLU A 61 -9.35 -23.10 -12.85
CA GLU A 61 -8.24 -22.58 -12.05
C GLU A 61 -8.27 -21.05 -12.04
N VAL A 62 -8.46 -20.45 -13.21
CA VAL A 62 -8.52 -18.99 -13.33
C VAL A 62 -9.77 -18.42 -12.67
N LEU A 63 -10.93 -19.09 -12.76
CA LEU A 63 -12.15 -18.69 -12.06
C LEU A 63 -12.01 -18.79 -10.54
N ILE A 64 -11.39 -19.86 -10.03
CA ILE A 64 -11.11 -20.02 -8.60
C ILE A 64 -10.18 -18.90 -8.13
N PHE A 65 -9.12 -18.62 -8.88
CA PHE A 65 -8.21 -17.51 -8.58
C PHE A 65 -8.95 -16.17 -8.53
N LEU A 66 -9.83 -15.91 -9.51
CA LEU A 66 -10.53 -14.64 -9.62
C LEU A 66 -11.64 -14.45 -8.58
N ILE A 67 -12.43 -15.49 -8.31
CA ILE A 67 -13.63 -15.40 -7.44
C ILE A 67 -13.26 -15.59 -5.97
N ILE A 68 -12.23 -16.38 -5.68
CA ILE A 68 -11.85 -16.70 -4.29
C ILE A 68 -10.58 -15.96 -3.90
N PHE A 69 -9.47 -16.13 -4.62
CA PHE A 69 -8.18 -15.58 -4.19
C PHE A 69 -8.11 -14.06 -4.32
N LEU A 70 -8.60 -13.48 -5.42
CA LEU A 70 -8.52 -12.04 -5.65
C LEU A 70 -9.32 -11.22 -4.62
N PRO A 71 -10.59 -11.58 -4.28
CA PRO A 71 -11.34 -10.86 -3.25
C PRO A 71 -10.75 -11.06 -1.86
N LEU A 72 -10.24 -12.26 -1.54
CA LEU A 72 -9.54 -12.49 -0.28
C LEU A 72 -8.27 -11.64 -0.18
N ALA A 73 -7.47 -11.57 -1.24
CA ALA A 73 -6.30 -10.71 -1.30
C ALA A 73 -6.68 -9.24 -1.14
N LEU A 74 -7.75 -8.77 -1.79
CA LEU A 74 -8.23 -7.41 -1.65
C LEU A 74 -8.72 -7.13 -0.22
N ILE A 75 -9.48 -8.04 0.39
CA ILE A 75 -9.95 -7.91 1.79
C ILE A 75 -8.75 -7.81 2.74
N GLU A 76 -7.74 -8.66 2.55
CA GLU A 76 -6.54 -8.64 3.40
C GLU A 76 -5.74 -7.34 3.22
N VAL A 77 -5.59 -6.86 1.97
CA VAL A 77 -4.93 -5.59 1.68
C VAL A 77 -5.71 -4.40 2.24
N LEU A 78 -7.05 -4.47 2.25
CA LEU A 78 -7.90 -3.42 2.83
C LEU A 78 -7.76 -3.33 4.36
N LYS A 79 -7.41 -4.43 5.04
CA LYS A 79 -7.09 -4.44 6.48
C LYS A 79 -5.77 -3.76 6.81
N PHE A 80 -4.85 -3.62 5.87
CA PHE A 80 -3.62 -2.86 6.12
C PHE A 80 -3.95 -1.40 6.42
N ASP A 81 -3.26 -0.82 7.40
CA ASP A 81 -3.42 0.59 7.72
C ASP A 81 -3.14 1.48 6.50
N ASP A 82 -3.91 2.56 6.36
CA ASP A 82 -3.77 3.53 5.26
C ASP A 82 -2.41 4.26 5.28
N THR A 83 -1.64 4.09 6.34
CA THR A 83 -0.27 4.59 6.47
C THR A 83 0.71 3.90 5.51
N PHE A 84 0.40 2.69 5.04
CA PHE A 84 1.25 1.99 4.10
C PHE A 84 1.09 2.53 2.68
N LYS A 85 2.08 3.28 2.20
CA LYS A 85 2.16 3.75 0.78
C LYS A 85 2.01 2.59 -0.23
N MET A 86 2.35 1.36 0.15
CA MET A 86 2.20 0.16 -0.69
C MET A 86 0.75 -0.29 -0.87
N LYS A 87 -0.15 0.02 0.09
CA LYS A 87 -1.57 -0.37 0.02
C LYS A 87 -2.21 0.08 -1.29
N LYS A 88 -2.06 1.37 -1.63
CA LYS A 88 -2.60 1.94 -2.88
C LYS A 88 -2.03 1.24 -4.12
N LYS A 89 -0.73 0.96 -4.15
CA LYS A 89 -0.07 0.28 -5.27
C LYS A 89 -0.58 -1.16 -5.46
N ILE A 90 -0.75 -1.89 -4.35
CA ILE A 90 -1.27 -3.26 -4.40
C ILE A 90 -2.74 -3.26 -4.86
N ILE A 91 -3.56 -2.32 -4.37
CA ILE A 91 -4.96 -2.16 -4.82
C ILE A 91 -5.01 -1.86 -6.33
N TYR A 92 -4.21 -0.92 -6.82
CA TYR A 92 -4.15 -0.64 -8.27
C TYR A 92 -3.68 -1.84 -9.08
N SER A 93 -2.72 -2.61 -8.57
CA SER A 93 -2.26 -3.86 -9.20
C SER A 93 -3.41 -4.86 -9.32
N ILE A 94 -4.14 -5.12 -8.22
CA ILE A 94 -5.31 -6.03 -8.18
C ILE A 94 -6.39 -5.58 -9.17
N LEU A 95 -6.71 -4.28 -9.22
CA LEU A 95 -7.70 -3.72 -10.15
C LEU A 95 -7.25 -3.86 -11.61
N LEU A 96 -5.98 -3.62 -11.89
CA LEU A 96 -5.42 -3.78 -13.24
C LEU A 96 -5.43 -5.25 -13.67
N THR A 97 -5.04 -6.17 -12.79
CA THR A 97 -5.15 -7.63 -12.99
C THR A 97 -6.59 -8.04 -13.34
N PHE A 98 -7.57 -7.50 -12.61
CA PHE A 98 -8.99 -7.75 -12.88
C PHE A 98 -9.44 -7.21 -14.25
N LEU A 99 -9.01 -6.01 -14.63
CA LEU A 99 -9.31 -5.43 -15.95
C LEU A 99 -8.68 -6.23 -17.10
N CYS A 100 -7.41 -6.64 -16.96
CA CYS A 100 -6.73 -7.50 -17.94
C CYS A 100 -7.46 -8.84 -18.10
N PHE A 101 -7.97 -9.40 -17.01
CA PHE A 101 -8.74 -10.63 -17.05
C PHE A 101 -10.10 -10.47 -17.76
N ILE A 102 -10.84 -9.40 -17.47
CA ILE A 102 -12.08 -9.08 -18.21
C ILE A 102 -11.78 -8.93 -19.70
N GLY A 103 -10.69 -8.25 -20.04
CA GLY A 103 -10.19 -8.16 -21.42
C GLY A 103 -9.95 -9.53 -22.04
N PHE A 104 -9.25 -10.41 -21.34
CA PHE A 104 -9.01 -11.78 -21.81
C PHE A 104 -10.31 -12.57 -22.07
N ILE A 105 -11.25 -12.55 -21.12
CA ILE A 105 -12.53 -13.28 -21.27
C ILE A 105 -13.40 -12.71 -22.39
N THR A 106 -13.50 -11.39 -22.50
CA THR A 106 -14.31 -10.73 -23.53
C THR A 106 -13.78 -11.01 -24.93
N PHE A 107 -12.46 -10.93 -25.14
CA PHE A 107 -11.86 -11.25 -26.43
C PHE A 107 -11.96 -12.75 -26.76
N SER A 108 -11.76 -13.64 -25.78
CA SER A 108 -11.81 -15.08 -26.01
C SER A 108 -13.22 -15.62 -26.26
N SER A 109 -14.25 -15.01 -25.64
CA SER A 109 -15.64 -15.53 -25.69
C SER A 109 -16.41 -15.07 -26.93
N VAL A 110 -16.05 -13.92 -27.53
CA VAL A 110 -16.82 -13.34 -28.63
C VAL A 110 -16.24 -13.79 -29.97
N LYS A 111 -16.84 -14.83 -30.56
CA LYS A 111 -16.44 -15.39 -31.88
C LYS A 111 -16.35 -14.33 -32.98
N GLN A 112 -17.23 -13.32 -32.97
CA GLN A 112 -17.21 -12.22 -33.94
C GLN A 112 -15.96 -11.34 -33.82
N ILE A 113 -15.40 -11.20 -32.61
CA ILE A 113 -14.19 -10.43 -32.37
C ILE A 113 -12.96 -11.25 -32.79
N ASN A 114 -12.96 -12.57 -32.59
CA ASN A 114 -11.86 -13.46 -33.02
C ASN A 114 -11.59 -13.42 -34.53
N CYS A 115 -12.60 -13.14 -35.35
CA CYS A 115 -12.43 -12.96 -36.80
C CYS A 115 -12.24 -11.49 -37.22
N SER A 116 -12.18 -10.55 -36.28
CA SER A 116 -12.02 -9.12 -36.57
C SER A 116 -10.57 -8.76 -36.87
N ILE A 117 -10.36 -7.69 -37.65
CA ILE A 117 -9.03 -7.14 -37.95
C ILE A 117 -8.25 -6.82 -36.66
N ILE A 118 -8.94 -6.47 -35.57
CA ILE A 118 -8.33 -6.09 -34.30
C ILE A 118 -7.57 -7.27 -33.66
N VAL A 119 -8.12 -8.49 -33.72
CA VAL A 119 -7.49 -9.70 -33.14
C VAL A 119 -6.23 -10.11 -33.88
N LYS A 120 -6.10 -9.73 -35.17
CA LYS A 120 -4.86 -9.90 -35.93
C LYS A 120 -3.71 -9.08 -35.33
N TYR A 121 -4.00 -7.92 -34.73
CA TYR A 121 -3.00 -7.06 -34.11
C TYR A 121 -2.83 -7.33 -32.61
N ILE A 122 -3.90 -7.73 -31.92
CA ILE A 122 -3.90 -8.01 -30.48
C ILE A 122 -4.56 -9.36 -30.23
N PRO A 123 -3.80 -10.47 -30.29
CA PRO A 123 -4.34 -11.78 -29.96
C PRO A 123 -4.74 -11.82 -28.48
N SER A 124 -5.73 -12.65 -28.14
CA SER A 124 -6.22 -12.84 -26.76
C SER A 124 -5.08 -13.12 -25.78
N ASP A 125 -4.05 -13.84 -26.22
CA ASP A 125 -2.88 -14.23 -25.43
C ASP A 125 -2.05 -13.01 -24.97
N THR A 126 -2.18 -11.87 -25.66
CA THR A 126 -1.53 -10.62 -25.25
C THR A 126 -2.04 -10.14 -23.90
N PHE A 127 -3.32 -10.36 -23.56
CA PHE A 127 -3.85 -10.02 -22.25
C PHE A 127 -3.27 -10.90 -21.14
N ALA A 128 -3.02 -12.18 -21.42
CA ALA A 128 -2.35 -13.08 -20.48
C ALA A 128 -0.89 -12.65 -20.27
N ILE A 129 -0.16 -12.32 -21.33
CA ILE A 129 1.22 -11.81 -21.23
C ILE A 129 1.26 -10.49 -20.45
N LEU A 130 0.35 -9.55 -20.76
CA LEU A 130 0.23 -8.28 -20.02
C LEU A 130 -0.10 -8.52 -18.55
N LEU A 131 -0.97 -9.47 -18.23
CA LEU A 131 -1.30 -9.84 -16.86
C LEU A 131 -0.06 -10.30 -16.09
N PHE A 132 0.74 -11.21 -16.66
CA PHE A 132 1.99 -11.67 -16.06
C PHE A 132 3.01 -10.55 -15.92
N LEU A 133 3.13 -9.70 -16.95
CA LEU A 133 4.08 -8.59 -16.96
C LEU A 133 3.71 -7.54 -15.90
N PHE A 134 2.45 -7.14 -15.82
CA PHE A 134 1.99 -6.20 -14.80
C PHE A 134 2.11 -6.79 -13.39
N SER A 135 1.68 -8.03 -13.19
CA SER A 135 1.84 -8.70 -11.89
C SER A 135 3.30 -8.73 -11.45
N SER A 136 4.21 -9.10 -12.36
CA SER A 136 5.65 -9.12 -12.08
C SER A 136 6.22 -7.73 -11.80
N ILE A 137 5.83 -6.72 -12.58
CA ILE A 137 6.34 -5.35 -12.40
C ILE A 137 5.79 -4.71 -11.11
N PHE A 138 4.52 -4.90 -10.79
CA PHE A 138 3.90 -4.24 -9.63
C PHE A 138 4.18 -4.96 -8.31
N LEU A 139 4.33 -6.29 -8.32
CA LEU A 139 4.56 -7.06 -7.09
C LEU A 139 6.04 -7.39 -6.89
N CYS A 140 6.71 -7.94 -7.91
CA CYS A 140 8.07 -8.43 -7.76
C CYS A 140 9.06 -7.25 -7.71
N VAL A 141 8.97 -6.28 -8.62
CA VAL A 141 10.00 -5.21 -8.72
C VAL A 141 10.11 -4.38 -7.43
N PRO A 142 9.03 -3.87 -6.80
CA PRO A 142 9.15 -3.14 -5.54
C PRO A 142 9.74 -3.99 -4.43
N THR A 143 9.33 -5.27 -4.34
CA THR A 143 9.82 -6.19 -3.33
C THR A 143 11.31 -6.50 -3.52
N PHE A 144 11.75 -6.78 -4.76
CA PHE A 144 13.15 -6.98 -5.09
C PHE A 144 13.96 -5.72 -4.86
N LYS A 145 13.43 -4.54 -5.22
CA LYS A 145 14.10 -3.26 -4.96
C LYS A 145 14.30 -3.05 -3.46
N ASP A 146 13.28 -3.30 -2.64
CA ASP A 146 13.36 -3.19 -1.18
C ASP A 146 14.37 -4.21 -0.61
N ILE A 147 14.38 -5.45 -1.10
CA ILE A 147 15.36 -6.48 -0.68
C ILE A 147 16.79 -6.08 -1.04
N ILE A 148 17.04 -5.67 -2.29
CA ILE A 148 18.36 -5.23 -2.75
C ILE A 148 18.81 -3.99 -1.97
N TYR A 149 17.89 -3.06 -1.73
CA TYR A 149 18.16 -1.86 -0.95
C TYR A 149 18.58 -2.20 0.48
N VAL A 150 17.82 -3.06 1.16
CA VAL A 150 18.14 -3.57 2.50
C VAL A 150 19.48 -4.31 2.50
N GLU A 151 19.76 -5.13 1.49
CA GLU A 151 21.02 -5.87 1.39
C GLU A 151 22.24 -4.95 1.22
N ASN A 152 22.11 -3.91 0.40
CA ASN A 152 23.17 -2.94 0.19
C ASN A 152 23.45 -2.11 1.46
N GLN A 153 22.38 -1.61 2.11
CA GLN A 153 22.47 -0.81 3.33
C GLN A 153 23.00 -1.60 4.55
N LYS A 154 22.78 -2.92 4.61
CA LYS A 154 23.33 -3.78 5.69
C LYS A 154 24.84 -3.66 5.86
N SER A 155 25.57 -3.34 4.79
CA SER A 155 27.03 -3.20 4.84
C SER A 155 27.49 -1.92 5.55
N GLU A 156 26.63 -0.91 5.65
CA GLU A 156 26.98 0.43 6.13
C GLU A 156 26.50 0.74 7.55
N THR A 157 25.56 -0.03 8.11
CA THR A 157 25.01 0.22 9.45
C THR A 157 26.06 -0.06 10.54
N LYS A 158 26.67 1.02 11.05
CA LYS A 158 27.58 0.98 12.21
C LYS A 158 26.79 0.87 13.51
N ALA A 159 27.34 0.17 14.49
CA ALA A 159 26.81 0.07 15.86
C ALA A 159 27.06 1.36 16.65
N THR A 160 26.58 2.49 16.14
CA THR A 160 26.72 3.82 16.75
C THR A 160 25.36 4.51 16.77
N THR A 161 25.17 5.48 17.67
CA THR A 161 23.92 6.24 17.77
C THR A 161 23.57 6.92 16.45
N ASN A 162 24.57 7.50 15.77
CA ASN A 162 24.37 8.10 14.44
C ASN A 162 23.98 7.06 13.38
N GLY A 163 24.50 5.83 13.47
CA GLY A 163 24.08 4.73 12.61
C GLY A 163 22.61 4.37 12.83
N MET A 164 22.17 4.31 14.08
CA MET A 164 20.77 4.09 14.42
C MET A 164 19.89 5.23 13.93
N LEU A 165 20.27 6.49 14.14
CA LEU A 165 19.49 7.64 13.68
C LEU A 165 19.30 7.63 12.15
N LYS A 166 20.37 7.39 11.39
CA LYS A 166 20.29 7.22 9.92
C LYS A 166 19.36 6.07 9.53
N MET A 167 19.39 4.96 10.27
CA MET A 167 18.49 3.82 10.04
C MET A 167 17.03 4.19 10.35
N LEU A 168 16.77 4.96 11.39
CA LEU A 168 15.42 5.40 11.76
C LEU A 168 14.86 6.45 10.78
N GLU A 169 15.73 7.21 10.11
CA GLU A 169 15.35 8.16 9.05
C GLU A 169 14.93 7.46 7.75
N ASP A 170 15.44 6.26 7.51
CA ASP A 170 15.14 5.45 6.34
C ASP A 170 13.83 4.68 6.51
N GLU A 171 12.82 4.94 5.66
CA GLU A 171 11.49 4.29 5.78
C GLU A 171 11.54 2.75 5.68
N ILE A 172 12.49 2.19 4.91
CA ILE A 172 12.60 0.75 4.69
C ILE A 172 13.32 0.11 5.88
N LEU A 173 14.43 0.68 6.32
CA LEU A 173 15.18 0.16 7.47
C LEU A 173 14.43 0.36 8.78
N LEU A 174 13.75 1.49 8.96
CA LEU A 174 12.85 1.74 10.09
C LEU A 174 11.77 0.65 10.17
N ARG A 175 11.18 0.25 9.03
CA ARG A 175 10.18 -0.82 8.99
C ARG A 175 10.77 -2.15 9.46
N GLU A 176 11.93 -2.53 8.93
CA GLU A 176 12.60 -3.76 9.37
C GLU A 176 12.94 -3.72 10.87
N PHE A 177 13.49 -2.61 11.35
CA PHE A 177 13.83 -2.43 12.75
C PHE A 177 12.59 -2.38 13.66
N SER A 178 11.47 -1.85 13.17
CA SER A 178 10.20 -1.84 13.92
C SER A 178 9.66 -3.26 14.14
N GLU A 179 9.80 -4.16 13.15
CA GLU A 179 9.43 -5.57 13.31
C GLU A 179 10.35 -6.28 14.32
N PHE A 180 11.63 -5.92 14.35
CA PHE A 180 12.53 -6.37 15.42
C PHE A 180 12.04 -5.88 16.79
N CYS A 181 11.73 -4.59 16.92
CA CYS A 181 11.23 -4.00 18.16
C CYS A 181 9.90 -4.62 18.62
N ARG A 182 9.04 -5.03 17.68
CA ARG A 182 7.79 -5.74 17.99
C ARG A 182 8.04 -7.10 18.64
N LYS A 183 9.11 -7.80 18.25
CA LYS A 183 9.50 -9.09 18.83
C LYS A 183 10.15 -8.92 20.21
N GLU A 184 10.91 -7.84 20.40
CA GLU A 184 11.58 -7.50 21.65
C GLU A 184 10.70 -6.69 22.63
N ASN A 185 9.39 -6.53 22.34
CA ASN A 185 8.44 -5.76 23.15
C ASN A 185 8.88 -4.31 23.43
N CYS A 186 9.44 -3.62 22.42
CA CYS A 186 9.79 -2.20 22.48
C CYS A 186 9.20 -1.38 21.33
N ALA A 187 8.09 -1.84 20.74
CA ALA A 187 7.44 -1.20 19.61
C ALA A 187 6.89 0.20 19.95
N GLU A 188 6.51 0.45 21.21
CA GLU A 188 6.03 1.73 21.71
C GLU A 188 7.07 2.85 21.54
N ASN A 189 8.36 2.55 21.70
CA ASN A 189 9.43 3.51 21.50
C ASN A 189 9.55 3.94 20.02
N ILE A 190 9.38 3.01 19.09
CA ILE A 190 9.37 3.29 17.65
C ILE A 190 8.12 4.08 17.24
N LEU A 191 6.95 3.72 17.78
CA LEU A 191 5.71 4.44 17.53
C LEU A 191 5.80 5.87 18.05
N PHE A 192 6.35 6.08 19.26
CA PHE A 192 6.60 7.41 19.79
C PHE A 192 7.55 8.22 18.90
N TYR A 193 8.66 7.63 18.45
CA TYR A 193 9.60 8.27 17.50
C TYR A 193 8.86 8.77 16.24
N GLN A 194 8.05 7.92 15.62
CA GLN A 194 7.28 8.28 14.41
C GLN A 194 6.27 9.40 14.69
N HIS A 195 5.53 9.31 15.81
CA HIS A 195 4.55 10.31 16.22
C HIS A 195 5.20 11.67 16.56
N TYR A 196 6.36 11.65 17.21
CA TYR A 196 7.15 12.84 17.51
C TYR A 196 7.55 13.60 16.25
N TRP A 197 8.09 12.90 15.23
CA TRP A 197 8.47 13.56 13.97
C TRP A 197 7.27 14.04 13.16
N ARG A 198 6.17 13.27 13.16
CA ARG A 198 4.89 13.73 12.58
C ARG A 198 4.41 15.02 13.24
N TYR A 199 4.47 15.09 14.57
CA TYR A 199 4.13 16.27 15.35
C TYR A 199 5.05 17.46 15.02
N LYS A 200 6.37 17.26 14.99
CA LYS A 200 7.37 18.29 14.68
C LYS A 200 7.16 18.89 13.28
N LYS A 201 6.79 18.07 12.29
CA LYS A 201 6.52 18.49 10.91
C LYS A 201 5.34 19.48 10.79
N ILE A 202 4.39 19.45 11.72
CA ILE A 202 3.25 20.40 11.73
C ILE A 202 3.72 21.84 11.92
N PHE A 203 4.86 22.05 12.60
CA PHE A 203 5.43 23.37 12.82
C PHE A 203 6.20 23.89 11.60
N ASP A 204 6.89 23.01 10.88
CA ASP A 204 7.77 23.40 9.76
C ASP A 204 6.95 23.77 8.50
N ASN A 205 5.85 23.05 8.25
CA ASN A 205 4.94 23.35 7.13
C ASN A 205 4.29 24.75 7.21
N GLN A 206 4.29 25.39 8.37
CA GLN A 206 3.67 26.70 8.53
C GLN A 206 4.46 27.83 7.86
N ARG A 207 5.79 27.70 7.76
CA ARG A 207 6.64 28.74 7.16
C ARG A 207 6.42 28.84 5.64
N ASN A 208 6.12 27.74 4.97
CA ASN A 208 6.00 27.69 3.51
C ASN A 208 4.57 27.96 2.99
N SER A 209 3.56 27.90 3.86
CA SER A 209 2.16 28.11 3.47
C SER A 209 1.76 29.57 3.11
N LYS A 210 2.66 30.55 3.32
CA LYS A 210 2.37 31.97 3.06
C LYS A 210 2.60 32.44 1.61
N ILE A 211 3.11 31.59 0.70
CA ILE A 211 3.43 31.98 -0.70
C ILE A 211 2.47 31.37 -1.74
N ALA A 212 1.50 30.53 -1.34
CA ALA A 212 0.53 29.94 -2.30
C ALA A 212 -0.84 30.66 -2.31
N LYS A 213 -0.85 32.00 -2.32
CA LYS A 213 -1.99 32.79 -2.81
C LYS A 213 -1.53 33.60 -4.02
N SER A 214 -1.24 32.91 -5.11
CA SER A 214 -1.11 33.50 -6.43
C SER A 214 -1.52 32.45 -7.45
N ASN A 215 -2.37 32.88 -8.38
CA ASN A 215 -2.97 32.10 -9.43
C ASN A 215 -1.95 31.41 -10.36
N ASN A 216 -2.46 30.38 -11.04
CA ASN A 216 -1.99 29.77 -12.28
C ASN A 216 -0.91 28.68 -12.22
N TYR A 217 -1.39 27.45 -12.50
CA TYR A 217 -0.95 26.60 -13.62
C TYR A 217 0.30 27.10 -14.38
N HIS A 218 1.48 26.57 -14.05
CA HIS A 218 2.23 25.69 -14.93
C HIS A 218 3.50 25.18 -14.23
N ASN A 219 3.58 23.86 -14.17
CA ASN A 219 4.77 23.02 -14.35
C ASN A 219 6.11 23.76 -14.52
N ILE A 220 7.09 23.52 -13.64
CA ILE A 220 8.50 23.21 -13.97
C ILE A 220 9.19 22.66 -12.72
N ASN A 221 9.72 21.45 -12.88
CA ASN A 221 10.80 20.88 -12.07
C ASN A 221 11.89 21.92 -11.81
N SER A 222 12.10 22.31 -10.56
CA SER A 222 13.36 22.93 -10.16
C SER A 222 13.75 22.43 -8.77
N ASN A 223 14.86 21.69 -8.74
CA ASN A 223 15.62 21.39 -7.54
C ASN A 223 16.19 22.71 -7.00
N ILE A 224 15.48 23.32 -6.05
CA ILE A 224 16.01 24.46 -5.30
C ILE A 224 16.59 23.92 -3.99
N ILE A 225 17.90 23.73 -4.00
CA ILE A 225 18.71 23.55 -2.80
C ILE A 225 18.74 24.90 -2.08
N VAL A 226 18.04 24.99 -0.95
CA VAL A 226 18.10 26.15 -0.06
C VAL A 226 19.25 25.91 0.93
N THR A 227 20.42 26.44 0.61
CA THR A 227 21.51 26.61 1.58
C THR A 227 21.18 27.81 2.48
N SER A 228 20.72 27.56 3.70
CA SER A 228 20.73 28.57 4.75
C SER A 228 22.09 28.56 5.44
N THR A 229 22.95 29.53 5.10
CA THR A 229 24.16 29.83 5.85
C THR A 229 23.78 30.40 7.22
N TYR A 230 23.87 29.56 8.25
CA TYR A 230 24.09 30.01 9.62
C TYR A 230 25.54 29.69 9.95
N ASP A 231 26.29 30.76 10.16
CA ASP A 231 27.68 30.73 10.61
C ASP A 231 27.66 30.35 12.10
N TYR A 232 28.00 29.10 12.38
CA TYR A 232 28.28 28.61 13.73
C TYR A 232 29.46 27.65 13.61
N GLU A 233 30.58 28.06 14.20
CA GLU A 233 31.84 27.33 14.21
C GLU A 233 31.71 26.01 14.97
N ASP A 234 32.14 24.94 14.28
CA ASP A 234 32.76 23.71 14.78
C ASP A 234 32.01 22.84 15.81
N HIS A 235 31.22 21.87 15.31
CA HIS A 235 31.33 20.42 15.56
C HIS A 235 30.04 19.68 15.12
N ASP A 236 30.22 18.59 14.36
CA ASP A 236 29.25 17.55 13.97
C ASP A 236 28.08 17.93 13.03
N LEU A 237 28.33 17.69 11.73
CA LEU A 237 27.37 17.72 10.63
C LEU A 237 26.26 16.66 10.81
N VAL A 238 25.10 17.09 11.31
CA VAL A 238 23.82 16.37 11.19
C VAL A 238 23.18 16.76 9.86
N SER A 239 23.03 15.79 8.96
CA SER A 239 22.41 15.96 7.64
C SER A 239 20.96 16.43 7.76
N GLN A 240 20.62 17.48 7.01
CA GLN A 240 19.24 17.92 6.82
C GLN A 240 18.47 16.90 5.96
N MET A 241 17.32 16.45 6.46
CA MET A 241 16.41 15.54 5.78
C MET A 241 15.84 16.16 4.50
N SER A 242 16.09 15.55 3.34
CA SER A 242 15.28 15.74 2.13
C SER A 242 14.30 14.57 2.02
N PHE A 243 13.04 14.79 2.39
CA PHE A 243 11.97 13.87 2.01
C PHE A 243 11.50 14.24 0.60
N ASP A 244 11.58 13.29 -0.33
CA ASP A 244 11.01 13.42 -1.67
C ASP A 244 9.52 13.74 -1.57
N ASN A 245 9.18 14.99 -1.86
CA ASN A 245 7.82 15.46 -2.03
C ASN A 245 7.32 15.00 -3.41
N ASN A 246 6.83 13.76 -3.50
CA ASN A 246 5.88 13.41 -4.56
C ASN A 246 4.47 13.63 -4.02
N GLU A 247 3.84 14.68 -4.54
CA GLU A 247 2.50 15.16 -4.23
C GLU A 247 1.45 14.05 -4.42
N ALA A 248 0.95 13.51 -3.31
CA ALA A 248 -0.47 13.26 -3.19
C ALA A 248 -1.01 14.41 -2.36
N SER A 249 -1.69 15.35 -3.00
CA SER A 249 -2.55 16.29 -2.30
C SER A 249 -3.47 15.47 -1.39
N ILE A 250 -3.29 15.65 -0.09
CA ILE A 250 -4.23 15.16 0.91
C ILE A 250 -5.46 16.04 0.71
N TYR A 251 -6.37 15.59 -0.15
CA TYR A 251 -7.78 15.90 0.06
C TYR A 251 -8.11 15.30 1.42
N VAL A 252 -8.15 16.17 2.43
CA VAL A 252 -8.95 15.90 3.62
C VAL A 252 -10.39 15.96 3.10
N GLU A 253 -10.89 14.83 2.59
CA GLU A 253 -12.32 14.62 2.50
C GLU A 253 -12.82 14.54 3.94
N ASP A 254 -13.14 15.70 4.50
CA ASP A 254 -14.06 15.84 5.62
C ASP A 254 -15.46 15.41 5.15
N ASN A 255 -15.64 14.15 4.81
CA ASN A 255 -16.96 13.51 4.73
C ASN A 255 -17.35 13.01 6.13
N PHE A 256 -17.35 13.92 7.11
CA PHE A 256 -18.23 13.79 8.25
C PHE A 256 -19.60 14.32 7.82
N SER A 257 -20.43 13.44 7.26
CA SER A 257 -21.87 13.67 7.12
C SER A 257 -22.50 13.66 8.52
N PRO A 258 -23.04 14.78 9.03
CA PRO A 258 -23.78 14.78 10.28
C PRO A 258 -25.26 14.56 9.95
N ASN A 259 -25.61 13.41 9.37
CA ASN A 259 -27.00 13.06 9.09
C ASN A 259 -27.21 11.56 9.34
N LEU A 260 -27.29 11.15 10.62
CA LEU A 260 -28.05 9.94 10.99
C LEU A 260 -28.37 9.84 12.50
N ILE A 261 -29.02 10.85 13.09
CA ILE A 261 -29.85 10.62 14.29
C ILE A 261 -31.11 11.48 14.17
N ASN A 262 -32.06 11.00 13.38
CA ASN A 262 -33.48 11.33 13.51
C ASN A 262 -34.28 10.22 12.83
N GLY A 263 -34.96 9.38 13.62
CA GLY A 263 -36.00 8.51 13.08
C GLY A 263 -36.23 7.17 13.77
N ILE A 264 -36.44 7.11 15.09
CA ILE A 264 -37.46 6.23 15.67
C ILE A 264 -38.19 7.03 16.76
N LYS A 265 -39.38 7.50 16.42
CA LYS A 265 -40.42 7.88 17.39
C LYS A 265 -41.40 6.71 17.52
N GLU A 266 -42.04 6.68 18.68
CA GLU A 266 -43.16 5.83 19.13
C GLU A 266 -42.71 4.58 19.92
N ALA A 267 -43.09 4.35 21.19
CA ALA A 267 -44.30 4.77 21.89
C ALA A 267 -44.10 5.05 23.41
N GLN A 268 -44.84 6.06 23.87
CA GLN A 268 -45.56 6.19 25.16
C GLN A 268 -44.88 5.78 26.49
N SER A 269 -44.59 6.76 27.35
CA SER A 269 -45.40 6.97 28.58
C SER A 269 -45.04 8.29 29.27
N ASN A 270 -46.06 8.86 29.91
CA ASN A 270 -46.15 10.21 30.44
C ASN A 270 -45.22 10.48 31.65
N SER A 271 -44.61 11.67 31.68
CA SER A 271 -44.41 12.42 32.93
C SER A 271 -44.22 13.89 32.63
N ASP A 272 -45.01 14.70 33.31
CA ASP A 272 -45.20 16.14 33.12
C ASP A 272 -44.00 17.00 33.52
N ASN A 273 -43.95 18.16 32.85
CA ASN A 273 -43.42 19.45 33.30
C ASN A 273 -41.92 19.56 33.65
N ASP A 274 -41.11 19.95 32.66
CA ASP A 274 -40.16 21.04 32.93
C ASP A 274 -39.90 21.90 31.68
N MET A 275 -40.18 23.20 31.83
CA MET A 275 -40.22 24.21 30.79
C MET A 275 -38.87 24.96 30.78
N SER A 276 -37.81 24.36 30.24
CA SER A 276 -36.61 25.11 29.87
C SER A 276 -35.84 24.48 28.71
N LYS A 277 -36.42 24.55 27.50
CA LYS A 277 -35.69 24.31 26.24
C LYS A 277 -34.64 25.41 26.03
N LYS A 278 -33.49 25.29 26.69
CA LYS A 278 -32.25 25.99 26.30
C LYS A 278 -31.89 25.51 24.90
N LYS A 279 -32.22 26.34 23.90
CA LYS A 279 -31.67 26.23 22.55
C LYS A 279 -30.15 26.27 22.67
N TYR A 280 -29.50 25.11 22.58
CA TYR A 280 -28.07 25.02 22.36
C TYR A 280 -27.79 25.62 20.99
N SER A 281 -27.52 26.93 21.00
CA SER A 281 -26.91 27.64 19.89
C SER A 281 -25.55 26.99 19.67
N ASN A 282 -25.50 26.05 18.71
CA ASN A 282 -24.26 25.55 18.12
C ASN A 282 -23.63 26.70 17.32
N ASN A 283 -23.12 27.70 18.02
CA ASN A 283 -22.20 28.66 17.44
C ASN A 283 -20.93 27.88 17.11
N GLY A 284 -20.78 27.51 15.84
CA GLY A 284 -19.61 26.81 15.32
C GLY A 284 -18.35 27.62 15.63
N ARG A 285 -17.68 27.29 16.73
CA ARG A 285 -16.44 27.92 17.13
C ARG A 285 -15.41 27.56 16.07
N LYS A 286 -14.88 28.58 15.37
CA LYS A 286 -13.82 28.38 14.37
C LYS A 286 -12.63 27.73 15.06
N ILE A 287 -12.32 26.49 14.68
CA ILE A 287 -11.15 25.75 15.17
C ILE A 287 -9.91 26.52 14.72
N THR A 288 -9.12 26.99 15.68
CA THR A 288 -7.88 27.70 15.37
C THR A 288 -6.75 26.71 15.11
N LYS A 289 -5.69 27.16 14.42
CA LYS A 289 -4.49 26.32 14.21
C LYS A 289 -3.83 25.89 15.53
N ASN A 290 -3.92 26.73 16.56
CA ASN A 290 -3.38 26.42 17.88
C ASN A 290 -4.19 25.29 18.55
N ASP A 291 -5.50 25.24 18.34
CA ASP A 291 -6.34 24.14 18.84
C ASP A 291 -5.93 22.79 18.24
N ILE A 292 -5.57 22.77 16.95
CA ILE A 292 -5.07 21.56 16.28
C ILE A 292 -3.75 21.11 16.90
N LEU A 293 -2.81 22.04 17.14
CA LEU A 293 -1.52 21.72 17.77
C LEU A 293 -1.68 21.19 19.20
N LEU A 294 -2.55 21.81 19.99
CA LEU A 294 -2.86 21.35 21.35
C LEU A 294 -3.54 19.98 21.35
N LYS A 295 -4.42 19.72 20.38
CA LYS A 295 -5.07 18.42 20.21
C LYS A 295 -4.06 17.32 19.89
N GLU A 296 -3.13 17.58 18.97
CA GLU A 296 -2.07 16.61 18.63
C GLU A 296 -1.10 16.39 19.80
N ALA A 297 -0.66 17.45 20.48
CA ALA A 297 0.17 17.33 21.67
C ALA A 297 -0.52 16.53 22.79
N LYS A 298 -1.81 16.81 23.03
CA LYS A 298 -2.61 16.05 24.00
C LYS A 298 -2.68 14.57 23.64
N LYS A 299 -2.87 14.26 22.35
CA LYS A 299 -2.89 12.87 21.88
C LYS A 299 -1.57 12.14 22.19
N LEU A 300 -0.41 12.76 21.95
CA LEU A 300 0.87 12.15 22.34
C LEU A 300 0.97 11.93 23.86
N ILE A 301 0.48 12.87 24.67
CA ILE A 301 0.48 12.74 26.12
C ILE A 301 -0.39 11.56 26.57
N ASP A 302 -1.61 11.49 26.03
CA ASP A 302 -2.59 10.46 26.38
C ASP A 302 -2.13 9.06 25.91
N ASP A 303 -1.52 8.96 24.72
CA ASP A 303 -1.11 7.68 24.13
C ASP A 303 0.21 7.13 24.72
N PHE A 304 1.18 8.00 25.05
CA PHE A 304 2.55 7.59 25.39
C PHE A 304 3.10 8.08 26.74
N ILE A 305 2.63 9.21 27.28
CA ILE A 305 3.26 9.86 28.44
C ILE A 305 2.55 9.57 29.75
N ASN A 306 1.21 9.53 29.73
CA ASN A 306 0.41 9.29 30.92
C ASN A 306 0.70 7.90 31.50
N THR A 307 0.71 7.84 32.83
CA THR A 307 0.67 6.57 33.56
C THR A 307 -0.58 5.80 33.14
N ASP A 308 -0.44 4.50 32.91
CA ASP A 308 -1.50 3.60 32.44
C ASP A 308 -1.89 3.78 30.95
N SER A 309 -1.11 4.54 30.18
CA SER A 309 -1.31 4.60 28.74
C SER A 309 -0.95 3.27 28.07
N LYS A 310 -1.72 2.87 27.04
CA LYS A 310 -1.53 1.58 26.36
C LYS A 310 -0.15 1.45 25.70
N LEU A 311 0.44 2.58 25.31
CA LEU A 311 1.76 2.66 24.68
C LEU A 311 2.72 3.47 25.56
N GLU A 312 2.59 3.36 26.89
CA GLU A 312 3.42 4.09 27.85
C GLU A 312 4.92 3.85 27.58
N ILE A 313 5.66 4.90 27.25
CA ILE A 313 7.10 4.81 27.02
C ILE A 313 7.88 4.78 28.34
N ASN A 314 8.94 3.99 28.37
CA ASN A 314 9.82 3.87 29.53
C ASN A 314 10.81 5.04 29.61
N ILE A 315 10.33 6.19 30.07
CA ILE A 315 11.13 7.40 30.34
C ILE A 315 11.05 7.77 31.83
N LYS A 316 12.00 8.58 32.30
CA LYS A 316 12.08 9.03 33.70
C LYS A 316 10.81 9.79 34.12
N ASP A 317 10.33 9.53 35.33
CA ASP A 317 9.17 10.23 35.93
C ASP A 317 9.33 11.75 35.95
N LYS A 318 10.56 12.24 36.13
CA LYS A 318 10.87 13.67 36.07
C LYS A 318 10.48 14.26 34.71
N THR A 319 10.76 13.55 33.64
CA THR A 319 10.48 13.95 32.26
C THR A 319 8.98 13.90 31.98
N LYS A 320 8.29 12.83 32.42
CA LYS A 320 6.80 12.74 32.34
C LYS A 320 6.12 13.92 33.04
N LYS A 321 6.49 14.17 34.30
CA LYS A 321 5.93 15.26 35.11
C LYS A 321 6.19 16.63 34.49
N LYS A 322 7.40 16.84 33.95
CA LYS A 322 7.76 18.09 33.25
C LYS A 322 6.87 18.32 32.03
N ILE A 323 6.69 17.31 31.18
CA ILE A 323 5.83 17.40 29.98
C ILE A 323 4.38 17.76 30.36
N ILE A 324 3.81 17.08 31.36
CA ILE A 324 2.44 17.32 31.81
C ILE A 324 2.29 18.74 32.36
N TYR A 325 3.24 19.18 33.19
CA TYR A 325 3.27 20.54 33.74
C TYR A 325 3.37 21.58 32.62
N ASP A 326 4.39 21.48 31.75
CA ASP A 326 4.63 22.42 30.66
C ASP A 326 3.42 22.50 29.71
N PHE A 327 2.79 21.37 29.39
CA PHE A 327 1.57 21.34 28.58
C PHE A 327 0.41 22.06 29.26
N SER A 328 0.20 21.84 30.57
CA SER A 328 -0.86 22.50 31.33
C SER A 328 -0.65 24.02 31.40
N GLU A 329 0.61 24.46 31.53
CA GLU A 329 0.99 25.86 31.56
C GLU A 329 0.74 26.52 30.20
N ILE A 330 1.20 25.88 29.10
CA ILE A 330 0.98 26.36 27.73
C ILE A 330 -0.52 26.48 27.40
N LYS A 331 -1.34 25.56 27.92
CA LYS A 331 -2.78 25.54 27.67
C LYS A 331 -3.53 26.65 28.42
N ASN A 332 -3.10 26.99 29.64
CA ASN A 332 -3.80 27.93 30.51
C ASN A 332 -3.35 29.39 30.35
N ASN A 333 -2.11 29.61 29.90
CA ASN A 333 -1.55 30.96 29.80
C ASN A 333 -1.81 31.58 28.42
N GLU A 334 -2.23 32.85 28.41
CA GLU A 334 -2.28 33.69 27.20
C GLU A 334 -0.85 34.09 26.79
N LEU A 335 -0.09 33.12 26.29
CA LEU A 335 1.25 33.35 25.76
C LEU A 335 1.18 34.10 24.43
N GLN A 336 2.19 34.93 24.16
CA GLN A 336 2.40 35.46 22.82
C GLN A 336 2.50 34.32 21.81
N GLN A 337 1.95 34.52 20.61
CA GLN A 337 1.79 33.44 19.62
C GLN A 337 3.12 32.75 19.26
N GLN A 338 4.23 33.47 19.29
CA GLN A 338 5.55 32.94 18.97
C GLN A 338 6.11 32.05 20.10
N ASP A 339 6.03 32.52 21.34
CA ASP A 339 6.48 31.77 22.51
C ASP A 339 5.64 30.51 22.73
N PHE A 340 4.33 30.60 22.52
CA PHE A 340 3.42 29.46 22.52
C PHE A 340 3.92 28.36 21.57
N LYS A 341 4.23 28.71 20.31
CA LYS A 341 4.68 27.73 19.31
C LYS A 341 6.04 27.15 19.64
N ASN A 342 6.98 27.96 20.10
CA ASN A 342 8.32 27.51 20.43
C ASN A 342 8.29 26.51 21.60
N ARG A 343 7.58 26.84 22.69
CA ARG A 343 7.41 25.96 23.85
C ARG A 343 6.70 24.66 23.49
N LEU A 344 5.64 24.74 22.68
CA LEU A 344 4.90 23.57 22.24
C LEU A 344 5.76 22.68 21.30
N LYS A 345 6.56 23.27 20.41
CA LYS A 345 7.46 22.54 19.50
C LYS A 345 8.50 21.72 20.26
N SER A 346 9.07 22.25 21.34
CA SER A 346 10.09 21.57 22.15
C SER A 346 9.53 20.70 23.27
N LEU A 347 8.20 20.59 23.41
CA LEU A 347 7.54 19.95 24.54
C LEU A 347 8.01 18.51 24.80
N PHE A 348 8.36 17.77 23.74
CA PHE A 348 8.70 16.35 23.81
C PHE A 348 10.18 16.04 23.58
N ASP A 349 11.05 17.06 23.49
CA ASP A 349 12.46 16.87 23.12
C ASP A 349 13.25 16.03 24.13
N ASP A 350 12.99 16.21 25.43
CA ASP A 350 13.62 15.42 26.48
C ASP A 350 13.19 13.94 26.43
N ALA A 351 11.89 13.68 26.25
CA ALA A 351 11.37 12.32 26.10
C ALA A 351 11.91 11.65 24.83
N TYR A 352 11.97 12.39 23.72
CA TYR A 352 12.60 11.92 22.48
C TYR A 352 14.05 11.48 22.72
N LYS A 353 14.85 12.30 23.41
CA LYS A 353 16.24 11.95 23.71
C LYS A 353 16.34 10.68 24.53
N GLU A 354 15.52 10.53 25.59
CA GLU A 354 15.52 9.32 26.41
C GLU A 354 15.07 8.07 25.62
N VAL A 355 14.08 8.20 24.74
CA VAL A 355 13.62 7.10 23.88
C VAL A 355 14.71 6.68 22.89
N ILE A 356 15.42 7.63 22.28
CA ILE A 356 16.56 7.35 21.40
C ILE A 356 17.69 6.65 22.16
N GLU A 357 18.04 7.11 23.36
CA GLU A 357 19.04 6.46 24.20
C GLU A 357 18.63 5.03 24.57
N SER A 358 17.36 4.82 24.94
CA SER A 358 16.80 3.50 25.25
C SER A 358 16.82 2.56 24.05
N LEU A 359 16.35 3.01 22.88
CA LEU A 359 16.39 2.24 21.63
C LEU A 359 17.82 1.83 21.28
N PHE A 360 18.78 2.75 21.42
CA PHE A 360 20.17 2.48 21.09
C PHE A 360 20.76 1.40 22.00
N LEU A 361 20.65 1.60 23.32
CA LEU A 361 21.27 0.73 24.31
C LEU A 361 20.61 -0.66 24.36
N ASN A 362 19.28 -0.71 24.29
CA ASN A 362 18.53 -1.94 24.57
C ASN A 362 18.14 -2.74 23.32
N SER A 363 17.94 -2.08 22.17
CA SER A 363 17.35 -2.73 20.99
C SER A 363 18.29 -2.73 19.80
N TYR A 364 18.85 -1.58 19.43
CA TYR A 364 19.66 -1.43 18.23
C TYR A 364 20.95 -2.24 18.28
N ASN A 365 21.67 -2.23 19.40
CA ASN A 365 22.89 -3.02 19.54
C ASN A 365 22.62 -4.53 19.36
N ASN A 366 21.54 -5.03 19.96
CA ASN A 366 21.11 -6.43 19.82
C ASN A 366 20.72 -6.75 18.37
N TYR A 367 19.98 -5.85 17.73
CA TYR A 367 19.63 -5.96 16.31
C TYR A 367 20.86 -6.10 15.41
N ILE A 368 21.88 -5.25 15.60
CA ILE A 368 23.12 -5.29 14.82
C ILE A 368 23.90 -6.59 15.07
N ILE A 369 23.98 -7.07 16.32
CA ILE A 369 24.64 -8.33 16.65
C ILE A 369 23.94 -9.51 15.95
N LEU A 370 22.62 -9.59 16.06
CA LEU A 370 21.83 -10.65 15.41
C LEU A 370 22.00 -10.63 13.90
N LYS A 371 22.01 -9.44 13.29
CA LYS A 371 22.26 -9.27 11.85
C LYS A 371 23.64 -9.77 11.42
N LYS A 372 24.70 -9.46 12.19
CA LYS A 372 26.06 -9.94 11.91
C LYS A 372 26.16 -11.46 12.02
N ASN A 373 25.55 -12.05 13.06
CA ASN A 373 25.57 -13.49 13.27
C ASN A 373 24.83 -14.24 12.15
N LYS A 374 23.69 -13.71 11.69
CA LYS A 374 22.96 -14.29 10.56
C LYS A 374 23.81 -14.29 9.28
N LYS A 375 24.50 -13.18 8.98
CA LYS A 375 25.38 -13.08 7.81
C LYS A 375 26.54 -14.09 7.86
N LEU A 376 27.12 -14.32 9.04
CA LEU A 376 28.17 -15.32 9.23
C LEU A 376 27.63 -16.73 8.98
N ALA A 377 26.44 -17.06 9.49
CA ALA A 377 25.80 -18.35 9.24
C ALA A 377 25.47 -18.56 7.75
N ASP A 378 24.96 -17.53 7.08
CA ASP A 378 24.65 -17.58 5.64
C ASP A 378 25.91 -17.73 4.77
N SER A 379 27.09 -17.27 5.25
CA SER A 379 28.37 -17.45 4.55
C SER A 379 29.03 -18.81 4.74
N MET A 380 28.54 -19.63 5.68
CA MET A 380 29.05 -20.97 5.95
C MET A 380 28.27 -22.08 5.22
N ASN A 381 27.07 -21.77 4.74
CA ASN A 381 26.24 -22.65 3.91
C ASN A 381 26.47 -22.36 2.43
#